data_AF-A0A2I6QNR7-F1
#
_entry.id   AF-A0A2I6QNR7-F1
#
_cell.length_a   1.000
_cell.length_b   1.000
_cell.length_c   1.000
_cell.angle_alpha   90.00
_cell.angle_beta   90.00
_cell.angle_gamma   90.00
#
_symmetry.space_group_name_H-M   'P 1'
#
loop_
_entity.id
_entity.type
_entity.pdbx_description
1 polymer ?
#
loop_
_entity_poly.entity_id
_entity_poly.type
_entity_poly.pdbx_seq_one_letter_code
_entity_poly.pdbx_strand_id
1 'polypeptide(L)' 'MLSLEDLKSLPRERWHLTRAREVMRPIAPRFFVEPNTTLDYAQELMKRNGIGSVAVVGKTGELVGFLQSGKFKRKKRK' A
#
# COMPACT_ATOMS: atom_id res chain seq x y z
N MET A 1 2.80 3.67 -6.70
CA MET A 1 2.28 3.73 -5.31
C MET A 1 2.69 5.03 -4.67
N LEU A 2 1.79 5.71 -3.96
CA LEU A 2 2.10 6.95 -3.25
C LEU A 2 1.89 6.74 -1.75
N SER A 3 2.90 7.08 -0.95
CA SER A 3 2.79 7.15 0.52
C SER A 3 2.93 8.59 0.99
N LEU A 4 2.53 8.86 2.24
CA LEU A 4 2.71 10.18 2.85
C LEU A 4 4.20 10.58 2.91
N GLU A 5 5.09 9.61 3.08
CA GLU A 5 6.53 9.84 3.13
C GLU A 5 7.07 10.37 1.80
N ASP A 6 6.56 9.84 0.68
CA ASP A 6 6.94 10.32 -0.66
C ASP A 6 6.51 11.78 -0.86
N LEU A 7 5.33 12.14 -0.35
CA LEU A 7 4.77 13.48 -0.49
C LEU A 7 5.47 14.52 0.41
N LYS A 8 5.97 14.10 1.59
CA LYS A 8 6.75 14.95 2.51
C LYS A 8 8.10 15.41 1.94
N SER A 9 8.58 14.80 0.86
CA SER A 9 9.74 15.32 0.13
C SER A 9 9.49 16.70 -0.50
N LEU A 10 8.22 17.09 -0.66
CA LEU A 10 7.81 18.39 -1.17
C LEU A 10 7.33 19.31 -0.04
N PRO A 11 7.59 20.63 -0.12
CA PRO A 11 6.94 21.62 0.72
C PRO A 11 5.42 21.49 0.66
N ARG A 12 4.76 21.62 1.81
CA ARG A 12 3.31 21.35 1.96
C ARG A 12 2.47 22.27 1.07
N GLU A 13 2.95 23.47 0.82
CA GLU A 13 2.32 24.48 -0.04
C GLU A 13 2.25 24.01 -1.49
N ARG A 14 3.10 23.07 -1.94
CA ARG A 14 3.08 22.56 -3.32
C ARG A 14 2.13 21.38 -3.52
N TRP A 15 1.67 20.74 -2.44
CA TRP A 15 0.90 19.49 -2.53
C TRP A 15 -0.37 19.62 -3.37
N HIS A 16 -1.03 20.78 -3.32
CA HIS A 16 -2.27 21.04 -4.08
C HIS A 16 -2.03 21.27 -5.58
N LEU A 17 -0.79 21.52 -5.99
CA LEU A 17 -0.40 21.73 -7.39
C LEU A 17 0.29 20.49 -7.99
N THR A 18 0.83 19.62 -7.14
CA THR A 18 1.53 18.40 -7.56
C THR A 18 0.57 17.29 -7.95
N ARG A 19 0.76 16.71 -9.13
CA ARG A 19 -0.04 15.54 -9.54
C ARG A 19 0.52 14.28 -8.87
N ALA A 20 -0.35 13.38 -8.44
CA ALA A 20 0.07 12.13 -7.80
C ALA A 20 1.09 11.33 -8.63
N ARG A 21 0.97 11.35 -9.96
CA ARG A 21 1.92 10.68 -10.87
C ARG A 21 3.35 11.22 -10.84
N GLU A 22 3.55 12.46 -10.39
CA GLU A 22 4.86 13.12 -10.32
C GLU A 22 5.65 12.67 -9.09
N VAL A 23 4.98 12.18 -8.05
CA VAL A 23 5.57 11.81 -6.76
C VAL A 23 5.35 10.33 -6.40
N MET A 24 4.56 9.61 -7.17
CA MET A 24 4.36 8.18 -6.93
C MET A 24 5.61 7.38 -7.30
N ARG A 25 5.87 6.33 -6.54
CA ARG A 25 6.83 5.29 -6.90
C ARG A 25 6.33 4.51 -8.11
N PRO A 26 7.21 4.08 -9.03
CA PRO A 26 6.86 3.16 -10.12
C PRO A 26 6.15 1.93 -9.59
N ILE A 27 5.22 1.40 -10.36
CA ILE A 27 4.50 0.18 -10.00
C ILE A 27 5.47 -1.01 -10.03
N ALA A 28 5.48 -1.79 -8.95
CA ALA A 28 6.37 -2.93 -8.78
C ALA A 28 5.67 -4.04 -7.98
N PRO A 29 6.01 -5.33 -8.20
CA PRO A 29 5.38 -6.48 -7.52
C PRO A 29 5.35 -6.36 -5.99
N ARG A 30 6.37 -5.72 -5.41
CA ARG A 30 6.51 -5.50 -3.96
C ARG A 30 5.39 -4.65 -3.32
N PHE A 31 4.52 -4.03 -4.11
CA PHE A 31 3.38 -3.24 -3.64
C PHE A 31 2.06 -4.01 -3.66
N PHE A 32 2.08 -5.28 -4.06
CA PHE A 32 0.89 -6.09 -4.30
C PHE A 32 0.90 -7.41 -3.53
N VAL A 33 -0.30 -7.88 -3.20
CA VAL A 33 -0.57 -9.23 -2.67
C VAL A 33 -1.81 -9.80 -3.33
N GLU A 34 -1.94 -11.13 -3.36
CA GLU A 34 -3.16 -11.81 -3.82
C GLU A 34 -4.23 -11.89 -2.70
N PRO A 35 -5.52 -12.07 -3.01
CA PRO A 35 -6.60 -12.04 -2.02
C PRO A 35 -6.54 -13.15 -0.97
N ASN A 36 -5.91 -14.27 -1.29
CA ASN A 36 -5.67 -15.42 -0.41
C ASN A 36 -4.37 -15.30 0.41
N THR A 37 -3.62 -14.21 0.26
CA THR A 37 -2.39 -13.97 1.02
C THR A 37 -2.67 -13.87 2.52
N THR A 38 -1.83 -14.49 3.33
CA THR A 38 -1.97 -14.41 4.80
C THR A 38 -1.69 -12.99 5.30
N LEU A 39 -2.38 -12.58 6.36
CA LEU A 39 -2.16 -11.24 6.95
C LEU A 39 -0.74 -11.09 7.49
N ASP A 40 -0.16 -12.15 8.03
CA ASP A 40 1.21 -12.16 8.56
C ASP A 40 2.23 -11.90 7.44
N TYR A 41 2.05 -12.56 6.29
CA TYR A 41 2.91 -12.31 5.12
C TYR A 41 2.75 -10.88 4.59
N ALA A 42 1.51 -10.37 4.49
CA ALA A 42 1.27 -8.99 4.05
C ALA A 42 1.93 -7.97 4.99
N GLN A 43 1.89 -8.21 6.31
CA GLN A 43 2.57 -7.37 7.31
C GLN A 43 4.09 -7.41 7.16
N GLU A 44 4.66 -8.60 6.97
CA GLU A 44 6.10 -8.75 6.76
C GLU A 44 6.54 -8.07 5.45
N LEU A 45 5.77 -8.20 4.37
CA LEU A 45 6.01 -7.51 3.10
C LEU A 45 5.99 -5.99 3.27
N MET A 46 4.99 -5.45 3.97
CA MET A 46 4.90 -4.03 4.32
C MET A 46 6.15 -3.55 5.08
N LYS A 47 6.55 -4.30 6.12
CA LYS A 47 7.73 -4.00 6.95
C LYS A 47 9.03 -4.00 6.14
N ARG A 48 9.29 -5.04 5.35
CA ARG A 48 10.50 -5.17 4.53
C ARG A 48 10.63 -4.08 3.48
N ASN A 49 9.50 -3.66 2.91
CA ASN A 49 9.47 -2.64 1.86
C ASN A 49 9.39 -1.21 2.42
N GLY A 50 9.32 -1.03 3.74
CA GLY A 50 9.18 0.28 4.37
C GLY A 50 7.88 1.00 3.95
N ILE A 51 6.81 0.25 3.71
CA ILE A 51 5.51 0.77 3.28
C ILE A 51 4.42 0.43 4.31
N GLY A 52 3.52 1.38 4.55
CA GLY A 52 2.41 1.20 5.50
C GLY A 52 1.18 0.49 4.91
N SER A 53 1.18 0.21 3.61
CA SER A 53 0.06 -0.39 2.90
C SER A 53 0.52 -1.21 1.69
N VAL A 54 -0.32 -2.14 1.25
CA VAL A 54 -0.18 -2.89 -0.01
C VAL A 54 -1.53 -2.97 -0.71
N ALA A 55 -1.53 -3.01 -2.04
CA ALA A 55 -2.73 -3.24 -2.83
C ALA A 55 -3.01 -4.75 -2.95
N VAL A 56 -4.28 -5.13 -2.91
CA VAL A 56 -4.73 -6.50 -3.14
C VAL A 56 -5.18 -6.60 -4.59
N VAL A 57 -4.53 -7.47 -5.35
CA VAL A 57 -4.76 -7.62 -6.79
C VAL A 57 -5.26 -9.04 -7.06
N GLY A 58 -6.35 -9.16 -7.81
CA GLY A 58 -6.92 -10.44 -8.21
C GLY A 58 -6.18 -11.07 -9.39
N LYS A 59 -6.69 -12.22 -9.85
CA LYS A 59 -5.98 -13.08 -10.82
C LYS A 59 -5.82 -12.44 -12.20
N THR A 60 -6.67 -11.46 -12.54
CA THR A 60 -6.65 -10.78 -13.83
C THR A 60 -5.92 -9.42 -13.77
N GLY A 61 -5.25 -9.12 -12.65
CA GLY A 61 -4.56 -7.85 -12.44
C GLY A 61 -5.47 -6.73 -11.93
N GLU A 62 -6.72 -7.05 -11.62
CA GLU A 62 -7.70 -6.09 -11.13
C GLU A 62 -7.45 -5.74 -9.66
N LEU A 63 -7.53 -4.45 -9.32
CA LEU A 63 -7.45 -4.00 -7.93
C LEU A 63 -8.74 -4.37 -7.19
N VAL A 64 -8.65 -5.30 -6.24
CA VAL A 64 -9.81 -5.76 -5.45
C VAL A 64 -9.87 -5.15 -4.06
N GLY A 65 -8.79 -4.50 -3.61
CA GLY A 65 -8.76 -3.83 -2.31
C GLY A 65 -7.37 -3.35 -1.91
N PHE A 66 -7.22 -3.00 -0.63
CA PHE A 66 -5.93 -2.65 -0.05
C PHE A 66 -5.87 -3.06 1.42
N LEU A 67 -4.65 -3.27 1.90
CA LEU A 67 -4.32 -3.60 3.28
C LEU A 67 -3.49 -2.46 3.86
N GLN A 68 -3.76 -2.05 5.10
CA GLN A 68 -3.00 -1.03 5.82
C GLN A 68 -2.54 -1.55 7.19
N SER A 69 -1.25 -1.37 7.49
CA SER A 69 -0.67 -1.74 8.77
C SER A 69 -1.41 -1.11 9.95
N GLY A 70 -1.57 -1.87 11.04
CA GLY A 70 -2.28 -1.44 12.26
C GLY A 70 -3.81 -1.35 12.15
N LYS A 71 -4.40 -1.66 10.99
CA LYS A 71 -5.87 -1.65 10.79
C LYS A 71 -6.53 -3.03 10.84
N PHE A 72 -5.76 -4.11 10.96
CA PHE A 72 -6.30 -5.46 11.08
C PHE A 72 -6.64 -5.80 12.52
N LYS A 73 -7.84 -6.34 12.73
CA LYS A 73 -8.21 -6.98 14.00
C LYS A 73 -8.60 -8.42 13.70
N ARG A 74 -8.01 -9.37 14.43
CA ARG A 74 -8.39 -10.78 14.31
C ARG A 74 -9.83 -10.92 14.83
N LYS A 75 -10.77 -11.15 13.93
CA LYS A 75 -12.15 -11.49 14.32
C LYS A 75 -12.11 -12.92 14.86
N LYS A 76 -12.28 -13.09 16.18
CA LYS A 76 -12.52 -14.42 16.75
C LYS A 76 -13.81 -14.95 16.13
N ARG A 77 -13.75 -16.10 15.45
CA ARG A 77 -14.96 -16.83 15.05
C ARG A 77 -15.65 -17.27 16.35
N LYS A 78 -16.93 -16.90 16.50
CA LYS A 78 -17.82 -17.48 17.51
C LYS A 78 -18.14 -18.91 17.11
#